data_AF-A0A673FRZ3-F1
#
_entry.id   AF-A0A673FRZ3-F1
#
_cell.length_a   1.000
_cell.length_b   1.000
_cell.length_c   1.000
_cell.angle_alpha   90.00
_cell.angle_beta   90.00
_cell.angle_gamma   90.00
#
_symmetry.space_group_name_H-M   'P 1'
#
loop_
_entity.id
_entity.type
_entity.pdbx_description
1 polymer ?
#
loop_
_entity_poly.entity_id
_entity_poly.type
_entity_poly.pdbx_seq_one_letter_code
_entity_poly.pdbx_strand_id
1 'polypeptide(L)' 'GGGGGGAVREAGGAFGKKQAAEEEMYFKRKEQEQLAALRRHHQEEIDHHKKEIERLQQEISRHEGKVRKLKHDD' A
#
# COMPACT_ATOMS: atom_id res chain seq x y z
N GLY A 1 13.69 33.05 8.42
CA GLY A 1 12.62 34.03 8.23
C GLY A 1 11.53 33.40 7.39
N GLY A 2 10.32 33.32 7.91
CA GLY A 2 9.16 32.71 7.26
C GLY A 2 7.91 33.06 8.07
N GLY A 3 7.54 34.34 8.02
CA GLY A 3 6.39 34.90 8.71
C GLY A 3 5.09 34.71 7.93
N GLY A 4 3.95 34.78 8.62
CA GLY A 4 2.67 35.03 7.98
C GLY A 4 1.44 34.34 8.58
N GLY A 5 1.58 33.32 9.43
CA GLY A 5 0.42 32.58 10.00
C GLY A 5 -0.07 33.06 11.37
N GLY A 6 0.67 33.97 12.02
CA GLY A 6 0.54 34.25 13.45
C GLY A 6 -0.64 35.14 13.85
N ALA A 7 -1.03 36.12 13.03
CA ALA A 7 -2.02 37.11 13.46
C ALA A 7 -3.45 36.56 13.61
N VAL A 8 -3.83 35.50 12.88
CA VAL A 8 -5.18 34.89 12.98
C VAL A 8 -5.20 33.75 14.01
N ARG A 9 -4.10 33.00 14.17
CA ARG A 9 -3.99 31.96 15.21
C ARG A 9 -3.83 32.54 16.61
N GLU A 10 -3.24 33.73 16.74
CA GLU A 10 -3.00 34.38 18.03
C GLU A 10 -4.19 35.28 18.45
N ALA A 11 -4.99 35.79 17.50
CA ALA A 11 -6.21 36.56 17.76
C ALA A 11 -7.50 35.70 17.83
N GLY A 12 -7.46 34.44 17.39
CA GLY A 12 -8.62 33.54 17.40
C GLY A 12 -8.75 32.81 18.74
N GLY A 13 -9.72 33.20 19.57
CA GLY A 13 -10.05 32.54 20.85
C GLY A 13 -10.45 31.06 20.71
N ALA A 14 -11.38 30.57 21.55
CA ALA A 14 -11.78 29.16 21.55
C ALA A 14 -12.14 28.57 20.16
N PHE A 15 -12.64 29.40 19.24
CA PHE A 15 -12.96 29.01 17.87
C PHE A 15 -11.74 28.73 16.97
N GLY A 16 -10.67 29.52 17.07
CA GLY A 16 -9.45 29.30 16.29
C GLY A 16 -8.72 28.01 16.71
N LYS A 17 -8.75 27.69 18.00
CA LYS A 17 -8.24 26.42 18.55
C LYS A 17 -9.04 25.22 18.05
N LYS A 18 -10.38 25.35 17.97
CA LYS A 18 -11.26 24.29 17.46
C LYS A 18 -11.00 24.01 15.98
N GLN A 19 -10.86 25.05 15.15
CA GLN A 19 -10.55 24.88 13.72
C GLN A 19 -9.19 24.22 13.49
N ALA A 20 -8.16 24.61 14.23
CA ALA A 20 -6.84 23.98 14.13
C ALA A 20 -6.87 22.48 14.49
N ALA A 21 -7.64 22.10 15.51
CA ALA A 21 -7.79 20.70 15.89
C ALA A 21 -8.58 19.88 14.84
N GLU A 22 -9.58 20.48 14.20
CA GLU A 22 -10.34 19.85 13.11
C GLU A 22 -9.46 19.63 11.87
N GLU A 23 -8.65 20.62 11.48
CA GLU A 23 -7.67 20.50 10.41
C GLU A 23 -6.65 19.38 10.70
N GLU A 24 -6.08 19.36 11.91
CA GLU A 24 -5.11 18.32 12.30
C GLU A 24 -5.71 16.91 12.22
N MET A 25 -6.94 16.74 12.72
CA MET A 25 -7.65 15.47 12.64
C MET A 25 -7.96 15.05 11.21
N TYR A 26 -8.29 16.01 10.33
CA TYR A 26 -8.50 15.74 8.91
C TYR A 26 -7.22 15.23 8.24
N PHE A 27 -6.10 15.92 8.43
CA PHE A 27 -4.82 15.52 7.84
C PHE A 27 -4.35 14.16 8.37
N LYS A 28 -4.50 13.91 9.67
CA LYS A 28 -4.17 12.62 10.28
C LYS A 28 -5.00 11.47 9.68
N ARG A 29 -6.30 11.68 9.46
CA ARG A 29 -7.15 10.69 8.79
C ARG A 29 -6.70 10.44 7.35
N LYS A 30 -6.37 11.50 6.61
CA LYS A 30 -5.87 11.39 5.24
C LYS A 30 -4.55 10.64 5.14
N GLU A 31 -3.63 10.88 6.05
CA GLU A 31 -2.38 10.13 6.13
C GLU A 31 -2.62 8.64 6.41
N GLN A 32 -3.53 8.33 7.34
CA GLN A 32 -3.92 6.94 7.63
C GLN A 32 -4.56 6.25 6.42
N GLU A 33 -5.44 6.94 5.70
CA GLU A 33 -6.06 6.43 4.46
C GLU A 33 -5.00 6.12 3.39
N GLN A 34 -4.03 7.03 3.19
CA GLN A 34 -2.94 6.83 2.23
C GLN A 34 -2.05 5.64 2.60
N LEU A 35 -1.68 5.52 3.88
CA LEU A 35 -0.88 4.39 4.38
C LEU A 35 -1.63 3.06 4.24
N ALA A 36 -2.95 3.05 4.50
CA ALA A 36 -3.78 1.87 4.31
C ALA A 36 -3.86 1.46 2.83
N ALA A 37 -4.02 2.43 1.93
CA ALA A 37 -4.03 2.18 0.49
C ALA A 37 -2.70 1.61 -0.01
N LEU A 38 -1.56 2.15 0.46
CA LEU A 38 -0.23 1.67 0.12
C LEU A 38 0.00 0.23 0.62
N ARG A 39 -0.39 -0.07 1.86
CA ARG A 39 -0.32 -1.43 2.43
C ARG A 39 -1.16 -2.41 1.63
N ARG A 40 -2.39 -2.02 1.27
CA ARG A 40 -3.29 -2.84 0.47
C ARG A 40 -2.71 -3.14 -0.91
N HIS A 41 -2.20 -2.11 -1.60
CA HIS A 41 -1.55 -2.28 -2.90
C HIS A 41 -0.39 -3.28 -2.82
N HIS A 42 0.49 -3.15 -1.82
CA HIS A 42 1.58 -4.11 -1.65
C HIS A 42 1.09 -5.53 -1.34
N GLN A 43 0.01 -5.69 -0.58
CA GLN A 43 -0.58 -6.99 -0.33
C GLN A 43 -1.14 -7.63 -1.61
N GLU A 44 -1.83 -6.84 -2.44
CA GLU A 44 -2.37 -7.28 -3.73
C GLU A 44 -1.25 -7.74 -4.68
N GLU A 45 -0.13 -7.00 -4.75
CA GLU A 45 1.05 -7.37 -5.54
C GLU A 45 1.71 -8.66 -5.03
N ILE A 46 1.84 -8.83 -3.71
CA ILE A 46 2.34 -10.06 -3.11
C ILE A 46 1.47 -11.25 -3.52
N ASP A 47 0.15 -11.11 -3.44
CA ASP A 47 -0.78 -12.18 -3.78
C ASP A 47 -0.81 -12.48 -5.28
N HIS A 48 -0.62 -11.45 -6.12
CA HIS A 48 -0.43 -11.62 -7.56
C HIS A 48 0.81 -12.46 -7.86
N HIS A 49 1.97 -12.09 -7.32
CA HIS A 49 3.21 -12.82 -7.54
C HIS A 49 3.19 -14.25 -6.98
N LYS A 50 2.50 -14.48 -5.85
CA LYS A 50 2.31 -15.85 -5.34
C LYS A 50 1.56 -16.73 -6.34
N LYS A 51 0.49 -16.23 -6.95
CA LYS A 51 -0.27 -16.96 -7.98
C LYS A 51 0.58 -17.22 -9.23
N GLU A 52 1.40 -16.26 -9.62
CA GLU A 52 2.30 -16.42 -10.77
C GLU A 52 3.37 -17.49 -10.50
N ILE A 53 3.97 -17.49 -9.30
CA ILE A 53 4.91 -18.54 -8.87
C ILE A 53 4.25 -19.92 -8.92
N GLU A 54 3.03 -20.05 -8.39
CA GLU A 54 2.30 -21.33 -8.40
C GLU A 54 2.06 -21.82 -9.83
N ARG A 55 1.64 -20.93 -10.74
CA ARG A 55 1.46 -21.25 -12.15
C ARG A 55 2.77 -21.74 -12.79
N LEU A 56 3.87 -21.02 -12.56
CA LEU A 56 5.18 -21.39 -13.11
C LEU A 56 5.66 -22.73 -12.55
N GLN A 57 5.43 -23.01 -11.27
CA GLN A 57 5.74 -24.32 -10.67
C GLN A 57 4.97 -25.46 -11.32
N GLN A 58 3.69 -25.26 -11.64
CA GLN A 58 2.89 -26.26 -12.36
C GLN A 58 3.41 -26.48 -13.78
N GLU A 59 3.81 -25.42 -14.49
CA GLU A 59 4.41 -25.51 -15.82
C GLU A 59 5.75 -26.27 -15.78
N ILE A 60 6.61 -25.98 -14.80
CA ILE A 60 7.86 -26.72 -14.55
C ILE A 60 7.56 -28.21 -14.34
N SER A 61 6.65 -28.54 -13.43
CA SER A 61 6.29 -29.94 -13.14
C SER A 61 5.76 -30.68 -14.38
N ARG A 62 4.96 -30.00 -15.21
CA ARG A 62 4.48 -30.55 -16.48
C ARG A 62 5.64 -30.84 -17.44
N HIS A 63 6.63 -29.95 -17.53
CA HIS A 63 7.81 -30.14 -18.37
C HIS A 63 8.71 -31.25 -17.86
N GLU A 64 8.94 -31.35 -16.55
CA GLU A 64 9.66 -32.46 -15.93
C GLU A 64 9.00 -33.80 -16.24
N GLY A 65 7.66 -33.87 -16.17
CA GLY A 65 6.90 -35.06 -16.55
C GLY A 65 7.08 -35.47 -18.01
N LYS A 66 7.08 -34.50 -18.94
CA LYS A 66 7.37 -34.75 -20.36
C LYS A 66 8.78 -35.29 -20.56
N VAL A 67 9.78 -34.69 -19.91
CA VAL A 67 11.17 -35.15 -19.99
C VAL A 67 11.31 -36.57 -19.44
N ARG A 68 10.68 -36.87 -18.29
CA ARG A 68 10.70 -38.23 -17.72
C ARG A 68 10.09 -39.25 -18.68
N LYS A 69 8.98 -38.91 -19.35
CA LYS A 69 8.34 -39.79 -20.33
C LYS A 69 9.28 -40.08 -21.51
N LEU A 70 9.87 -39.03 -22.10
CA LEU A 70 10.82 -39.18 -23.21
C LEU A 70 12.03 -40.06 -22.83
N LYS A 71 12.54 -39.95 -21.59
CA LYS A 71 13.65 -40.77 -21.09
C LYS A 71 13.31 -42.25 -20.84
N HIS A 72 12.03 -42.58 -20.72
CA HIS A 72 11.59 -43.97 -20.47
C HIS A 72 11.17 -44.69 -21.75
N ASP A 73 10.91 -43.93 -22.82
CA ASP A 73 10.57 -44.44 -24.14
C ASP A 73 11.83 -44.72 -25.00
N ASP A 74 13.04 -44.47 -24.46
CA ASP A 74 14.38 -44.84 -24.99
C ASP A 74 14.96 -46.05 -24.22
#